data_AF-A0AA38MLC2-F1
#
_entry.id   AF-A0AA38MLC2-F1
#
_cell.length_a   1.000
_cell.length_b   1.000
_cell.length_c   1.000
_cell.angle_alpha   90.00
_cell.angle_beta   90.00
_cell.angle_gamma   90.00
#
_symmetry.space_group_name_H-M   'P 1'
#
loop_
_entity.id
_entity.type
_entity.pdbx_description
1 polymer ?
#
loop_
_entity_poly.entity_id
_entity_poly.type
_entity_poly.pdbx_seq_one_letter_code
_entity_poly.pdbx_strand_id
1 'polypeptide(L)'
;MTKLTKPQYRLATIASVLGILEGTVWILLSGMFIPIILGSPFLDGKLESDYIIVPRGLVVFLCIYLITDFIWVVVSIWQLCAINKTHSNCLNVFKCWAVIAFLIAFIDFILVVLVGVDYNVNCIPDSGERICTPVFIPVLVVAAKGFILWIVNVIFVYVFYRIIRTIQSGKNLSRSLPSADPQIPRTTLQPSTNNWPNQSNESNQNNWSNQSAPYNNNDNFLNNNPRPVSYDGMSPPTGPTYYPVQRQQSFAKY
;
A
#
# COMPACT_ATOMS: atom_id res chain seq x y z
N MET A 1 -4.32 11.94 -13.45
CA MET A 1 -3.98 10.89 -12.45
C MET A 1 -4.63 11.25 -11.13
N THR A 2 -5.39 10.35 -10.52
CA THR A 2 -6.01 10.57 -9.19
C THR A 2 -4.95 10.42 -8.10
N LYS A 3 -4.60 11.53 -7.44
CA LYS A 3 -3.72 11.52 -6.26
C LYS A 3 -4.44 10.81 -5.11
N LEU A 4 -3.74 9.95 -4.38
CA LEU A 4 -4.27 9.37 -3.15
C LEU A 4 -4.49 10.48 -2.11
N THR A 5 -5.52 10.33 -1.28
CA THR A 5 -5.73 11.24 -0.16
C THR A 5 -4.72 10.95 0.96
N LYS A 6 -4.38 11.97 1.76
CA LYS A 6 -3.48 11.83 2.92
C LYS A 6 -3.83 10.65 3.85
N PRO A 7 -5.11 10.37 4.20
CA PRO A 7 -5.45 9.20 5.02
C PRO A 7 -5.18 7.87 4.30
N GLN A 8 -5.39 7.78 2.98
CA GLN A 8 -5.10 6.57 2.22
C GLN A 8 -3.59 6.27 2.20
N TYR A 9 -2.76 7.31 2.06
CA TYR A 9 -1.31 7.17 2.14
C TYR A 9 -0.89 6.62 3.51
N ARG A 10 -1.41 7.21 4.60
CA ARG A 10 -1.12 6.73 5.96
C ARG A 10 -1.54 5.28 6.17
N LEU A 11 -2.74 4.92 5.73
CA LEU A 11 -3.26 3.55 5.85
C LEU A 11 -2.36 2.56 5.09
N ALA A 12 -1.96 2.92 3.87
CA ALA A 12 -1.06 2.10 3.06
C ALA A 12 0.33 1.94 3.69
N THR A 13 0.89 3.01 4.26
CA THR A 13 2.16 2.94 4.99
C THR A 13 2.04 2.02 6.19
N ILE A 14 0.98 2.17 7.00
CA ILE A 14 0.74 1.31 8.17
C ILE A 14 0.61 -0.16 7.75
N ALA A 15 -0.17 -0.46 6.72
CA ALA A 15 -0.34 -1.81 6.21
C ALA A 15 1.00 -2.41 5.73
N SER A 16 1.83 -1.62 5.05
CA SER A 16 3.15 -2.07 4.58
C SER A 16 4.11 -2.36 5.75
N VAL A 17 4.13 -1.48 6.76
CA VAL A 17 4.97 -1.66 7.95
C VAL A 17 4.51 -2.88 8.75
N LEU A 18 3.20 -3.06 8.94
CA LEU A 18 2.64 -4.24 9.59
C LEU A 18 3.02 -5.51 8.83
N GLY A 19 2.88 -5.53 7.50
CA GLY A 19 3.27 -6.68 6.68
C GLY A 19 4.76 -7.04 6.81
N ILE A 20 5.65 -6.03 6.88
CA ILE A 20 7.08 -6.25 7.11
C ILE A 20 7.34 -6.85 8.49
N LEU A 21 6.76 -6.25 9.54
CA LEU A 21 6.95 -6.71 10.92
C LEU A 21 6.43 -8.13 11.10
N GLU A 22 5.23 -8.39 10.62
CA GLU A 22 4.57 -9.70 10.66
C GLU A 22 5.40 -10.75 9.92
N GLY A 23 5.71 -10.51 8.64
CA GLY A 23 6.48 -11.46 7.86
C GLY A 23 7.89 -11.72 8.43
N THR A 24 8.54 -10.71 9.01
CA THR A 24 9.85 -10.89 9.65
C THR A 24 9.76 -11.78 10.88
N VAL A 25 8.75 -11.57 11.74
CA VAL A 25 8.51 -12.42 12.91
C VAL A 25 8.28 -13.87 12.48
N TRP A 26 7.53 -14.09 11.40
CA TRP A 26 7.27 -15.44 10.90
C TRP A 26 8.49 -16.11 10.29
N ILE A 27 9.30 -15.38 9.53
CA ILE A 27 10.58 -15.90 9.03
C ILE A 27 11.47 -16.36 10.19
N LEU A 28 11.53 -15.57 11.28
CA LEU A 28 12.31 -15.95 12.46
C LEU A 28 11.73 -17.18 13.16
N LEU A 29 10.41 -17.24 13.36
CA LEU A 29 9.76 -18.39 13.99
C LEU A 29 9.92 -19.66 13.15
N SER A 30 9.63 -19.60 11.86
CA SER A 30 9.81 -20.71 10.92
C SER A 30 11.28 -21.15 10.87
N GLY A 31 12.21 -20.20 10.82
CA GLY A 31 13.65 -20.48 10.88
C GLY A 31 14.11 -21.15 12.17
N MET A 32 13.44 -20.87 13.30
CA MET A 32 13.71 -21.54 14.58
C MET A 32 13.06 -22.93 14.66
N PHE A 33 11.83 -23.11 14.17
CA PHE A 33 11.10 -24.37 14.30
C PHE A 33 11.57 -25.45 13.33
N ILE A 34 11.96 -25.09 12.11
CA ILE A 34 12.48 -26.05 11.12
C ILE A 34 13.64 -26.89 11.69
N PRO A 35 14.72 -26.32 12.25
CA PRO A 35 15.82 -27.11 12.81
C PRO A 35 15.41 -27.88 14.07
N ILE A 36 14.49 -27.37 14.88
CA ILE A 36 13.96 -28.09 16.06
C ILE A 36 13.24 -29.36 15.62
N ILE A 37 12.38 -29.26 14.60
CA ILE A 37 11.63 -30.40 14.08
C ILE A 37 12.57 -31.37 13.38
N LEU A 38 13.51 -30.87 12.56
CA LEU A 38 14.53 -31.68 11.88
C LEU A 38 15.44 -32.45 12.84
N GLY A 39 15.80 -31.84 13.97
CA GLY A 39 16.62 -32.47 15.01
C GLY A 39 15.84 -33.35 15.99
N SER A 40 14.51 -33.39 15.88
CA SER A 40 13.70 -34.21 16.77
C SER A 40 13.76 -35.69 16.36
N PRO A 41 13.85 -36.63 17.31
CA PRO A 41 13.83 -38.07 17.02
C PRO A 41 12.51 -38.55 16.37
N PHE A 42 11.52 -37.65 16.27
CA PHE A 42 10.23 -37.88 15.63
C PHE A 42 10.34 -38.15 14.11
N LEU A 43 11.43 -37.73 13.46
CA LEU A 43 11.67 -37.97 12.03
C LEU A 43 12.10 -39.41 11.70
N ASP A 44 12.72 -40.09 12.66
CA ASP A 44 13.26 -41.45 12.51
C ASP A 44 12.29 -42.53 13.00
N GLY A 45 11.26 -42.13 13.74
CA GLY A 45 10.19 -43.03 14.17
C GLY A 45 9.43 -43.57 12.96
N LYS A 46 9.41 -44.91 12.81
CA LYS A 46 8.37 -45.58 12.02
C LYS A 46 7.04 -45.39 12.76
N LEU A 47 6.36 -44.27 12.55
CA LEU A 47 5.00 -44.10 13.03
C LEU A 47 4.11 -45.11 12.29
N GLU A 48 3.32 -45.86 13.05
CA GLU A 48 2.25 -46.70 12.51
C GLU A 48 1.23 -45.83 11.75
N SER A 49 0.58 -46.43 10.77
CA SER A 49 0.12 -45.84 9.50
C SER A 49 -1.06 -44.84 9.54
N ASP A 50 -1.46 -44.28 10.69
CA ASP A 50 -2.75 -43.58 10.83
C ASP A 50 -2.67 -42.04 10.94
N TYR A 51 -1.50 -41.43 10.75
CA TYR A 51 -1.35 -39.97 10.75
C TYR A 51 -1.65 -39.37 9.37
N ILE A 52 -2.51 -38.32 9.33
CA ILE A 52 -2.80 -37.61 8.07
C ILE A 52 -1.59 -36.75 7.66
N ILE A 53 -0.98 -36.03 8.61
CA ILE A 53 0.27 -35.30 8.39
C ILE A 53 1.46 -36.10 8.95
N VAL A 54 2.25 -36.65 8.04
CA VAL A 54 3.57 -37.20 8.36
C VAL A 54 4.52 -36.07 8.78
N PRO A 55 5.44 -36.27 9.75
CA PRO A 55 6.37 -35.23 10.22
C PRO A 55 7.18 -34.57 9.10
N ARG A 56 7.57 -35.36 8.10
CA ARG A 56 8.23 -34.88 6.87
C ARG A 56 7.34 -33.90 6.09
N GLY A 57 6.05 -34.19 6.00
CA GLY A 57 5.06 -33.30 5.40
C GLY A 57 4.99 -31.96 6.14
N LEU A 58 5.00 -31.99 7.47
CA LEU A 58 4.98 -30.77 8.29
C LEU A 58 6.22 -29.90 8.07
N VAL A 59 7.41 -30.50 7.94
CA VAL A 59 8.64 -29.75 7.57
C VAL A 59 8.51 -29.12 6.18
N VAL A 60 8.00 -29.87 5.19
CA VAL A 60 7.77 -29.31 3.84
C VAL A 60 6.80 -28.14 3.88
N PHE A 61 5.71 -28.24 4.65
CA PHE A 61 4.78 -27.13 4.86
C PHE A 61 5.45 -25.91 5.50
N LEU A 62 6.26 -26.10 6.54
CA LEU A 62 7.01 -25.01 7.17
C LEU A 62 8.01 -24.35 6.21
N CYS A 63 8.64 -25.12 5.32
CA CYS A 63 9.50 -24.56 4.27
C CYS A 63 8.70 -23.73 3.25
N ILE A 64 7.53 -24.20 2.83
CA ILE A 64 6.63 -23.43 1.95
C ILE A 64 6.20 -22.13 2.66
N TYR A 65 5.90 -22.20 3.96
CA TYR A 65 5.61 -21.03 4.78
C TYR A 65 6.74 -20.02 4.76
N LEU A 66 7.95 -20.47 5.09
CA LEU A 66 9.14 -19.63 5.12
C LEU A 66 9.36 -18.89 3.79
N ILE A 67 9.19 -19.59 2.65
CA ILE A 67 9.30 -18.99 1.32
C ILE A 67 8.20 -17.96 1.10
N THR A 68 6.97 -18.28 1.49
CA THR A 68 5.80 -17.41 1.29
C THR A 68 5.91 -16.15 2.15
N ASP A 69 6.36 -16.26 3.40
CA ASP A 69 6.64 -15.15 4.31
C ASP A 69 7.76 -14.27 3.77
N PHE A 70 8.81 -14.87 3.19
CA PHE A 70 9.86 -14.12 2.53
C PHE A 70 9.34 -13.29 1.35
N ILE A 71 8.53 -13.91 0.46
CA ILE A 71 7.88 -13.22 -0.65
C ILE A 71 6.99 -12.07 -0.12
N TRP A 72 6.24 -12.32 0.96
CA TRP A 72 5.39 -11.32 1.61
C TRP A 72 6.16 -10.10 2.10
N VAL A 73 7.30 -10.30 2.78
CA VAL A 73 8.18 -9.22 3.23
C VAL A 73 8.71 -8.43 2.04
N VAL A 74 9.20 -9.11 1.00
CA VAL A 74 9.72 -8.45 -0.21
C VAL A 74 8.65 -7.59 -0.88
N VAL A 75 7.42 -8.11 -1.02
CA VAL A 75 6.29 -7.36 -1.59
C VAL A 75 5.91 -6.17 -0.71
N SER A 76 5.92 -6.34 0.61
CA SER A 76 5.61 -5.25 1.55
C SER A 76 6.66 -4.13 1.52
N ILE A 77 7.95 -4.47 1.39
CA ILE A 77 9.03 -3.49 1.17
C ILE A 77 8.84 -2.79 -0.17
N TRP A 78 8.57 -3.55 -1.24
CA TRP A 78 8.34 -2.96 -2.56
C TRP A 78 7.14 -2.01 -2.55
N GLN A 79 6.06 -2.36 -1.86
CA GLN A 79 4.91 -1.49 -1.64
C GLN A 79 5.31 -0.20 -0.92
N LEU A 80 6.09 -0.29 0.17
CA LEU A 80 6.55 0.89 0.88
C LEU A 80 7.41 1.81 -0.01
N CYS A 81 8.31 1.23 -0.81
CA CYS A 81 9.12 1.99 -1.78
C CYS A 81 8.25 2.63 -2.89
N ALA A 82 7.24 1.91 -3.38
CA ALA A 82 6.33 2.39 -4.42
C ALA A 82 5.46 3.56 -3.92
N ILE A 83 5.02 3.50 -2.67
CA ILE A 83 4.29 4.58 -1.99
C ILE A 83 5.16 5.84 -1.93
N ASN A 84 6.45 5.70 -1.57
CA ASN A 84 7.36 6.85 -1.46
C ASN A 84 7.72 7.46 -2.83
N LYS A 85 7.87 6.65 -3.87
CA LYS A 85 8.28 7.12 -5.21
C LYS A 85 7.15 7.69 -6.07
N THR A 86 5.95 7.93 -5.51
CA THR A 86 4.83 8.65 -6.16
C THR A 86 4.54 8.18 -7.60
N HIS A 87 4.60 6.88 -7.88
CA HIS A 87 4.39 6.34 -9.23
C HIS A 87 2.95 5.86 -9.48
N SER A 88 2.56 5.91 -10.76
CA SER A 88 1.27 5.49 -11.33
C SER A 88 0.87 4.04 -11.03
N ASN A 89 1.80 3.19 -10.59
CA ASN A 89 1.59 1.75 -10.44
C ASN A 89 1.14 1.32 -9.03
N CYS A 90 0.92 2.28 -8.13
CA CYS A 90 0.54 2.02 -6.74
C CYS A 90 -0.68 1.08 -6.61
N LEU A 91 -1.68 1.22 -7.48
CA LEU A 91 -2.87 0.36 -7.51
C LEU A 91 -2.57 -1.11 -7.82
N ASN A 92 -1.63 -1.38 -8.73
CA ASN A 92 -1.28 -2.75 -9.09
C ASN A 92 -0.52 -3.44 -7.95
N VAL A 93 0.30 -2.68 -7.23
CA VAL A 93 1.03 -3.19 -6.06
C VAL A 93 0.07 -3.56 -4.94
N PHE A 94 -0.92 -2.71 -4.61
CA PHE A 94 -1.95 -3.07 -3.63
C PHE A 94 -2.78 -4.28 -4.01
N LYS A 95 -3.11 -4.44 -5.31
CA LYS A 95 -3.81 -5.63 -5.80
C LYS A 95 -2.98 -6.89 -5.60
N CYS A 96 -1.70 -6.84 -5.97
CA CYS A 96 -0.77 -7.96 -5.78
C CYS A 96 -0.64 -8.33 -4.30
N TRP A 97 -0.43 -7.32 -3.44
CA TRP A 97 -0.35 -7.51 -1.99
C TRP A 97 -1.62 -8.14 -1.43
N ALA A 98 -2.81 -7.64 -1.79
CA ALA A 98 -4.08 -8.20 -1.33
C ALA A 98 -4.28 -9.66 -1.76
N VAL A 99 -3.87 -10.03 -2.98
CA VAL A 99 -3.97 -11.41 -3.48
C VAL A 99 -3.04 -12.34 -2.70
N ILE A 100 -1.80 -11.91 -2.44
CA ILE A 100 -0.85 -12.71 -1.66
C ILE A 100 -1.34 -12.87 -0.22
N ALA A 101 -1.89 -11.81 0.38
CA ALA A 101 -2.45 -11.84 1.73
C ALA A 101 -3.57 -12.89 1.84
N PHE A 102 -4.45 -12.90 0.83
CA PHE A 102 -5.55 -13.85 0.76
C PHE A 102 -5.05 -15.28 0.58
N LEU A 103 -4.03 -15.49 -0.27
CA LEU A 103 -3.42 -16.81 -0.48
C LEU A 103 -2.79 -17.36 0.81
N ILE A 104 -1.99 -16.55 1.50
CA ILE A 104 -1.36 -16.92 2.79
C ILE A 104 -2.42 -17.35 3.79
N ALA A 105 -3.46 -16.53 3.94
CA ALA A 105 -4.50 -16.83 4.91
C ALA A 105 -5.35 -18.07 4.55
N PHE A 106 -5.50 -18.37 3.26
CA PHE A 106 -6.13 -19.61 2.83
C PHE A 106 -5.27 -20.83 3.20
N ILE A 107 -3.95 -20.72 3.06
CA ILE A 107 -3.00 -21.76 3.48
C ILE A 107 -3.03 -21.92 5.01
N ASP A 108 -3.05 -20.82 5.78
CA ASP A 108 -3.20 -20.83 7.25
C ASP A 108 -4.44 -21.63 7.65
N PHE A 109 -5.58 -21.35 7.02
CA PHE A 109 -6.84 -22.02 7.33
C PHE A 109 -6.75 -23.53 7.11
N ILE A 110 -6.22 -23.97 5.97
CA ILE A 110 -6.03 -25.40 5.69
C ILE A 110 -5.13 -26.04 6.75
N LEU A 111 -4.04 -25.36 7.12
CA LEU A 111 -3.09 -25.86 8.10
C LEU A 111 -3.72 -25.97 9.49
N VAL A 112 -4.48 -24.96 9.95
CA VAL A 112 -5.25 -25.03 11.21
C VAL A 112 -6.15 -26.26 11.22
N VAL A 113 -6.91 -26.47 10.14
CA VAL A 113 -7.88 -27.58 10.07
C VAL A 113 -7.17 -28.92 10.09
N LEU A 114 -6.13 -29.12 9.26
CA LEU A 114 -5.41 -30.39 9.21
C LEU A 114 -4.71 -30.70 10.54
N VAL A 115 -4.00 -29.73 11.10
CA VAL A 115 -3.29 -29.87 12.39
C VAL A 115 -4.29 -30.07 13.54
N GLY A 116 -5.43 -29.40 13.50
CA GLY A 116 -6.48 -29.55 14.50
C GLY A 116 -7.12 -30.95 14.48
N VAL A 117 -7.37 -31.50 13.30
CA VAL A 117 -7.87 -32.87 13.14
C VAL A 117 -6.84 -33.88 13.65
N ASP A 118 -5.58 -33.75 13.24
CA ASP A 118 -4.51 -34.65 13.69
C ASP A 118 -4.27 -34.56 15.20
N TYR A 119 -4.35 -33.36 15.77
CA TYR A 119 -4.23 -33.17 17.22
C TYR A 119 -5.37 -33.85 17.98
N ASN A 120 -6.60 -33.69 17.51
CA ASN A 120 -7.77 -34.27 18.18
C ASN A 120 -7.77 -35.80 18.14
N VAL A 121 -7.37 -36.40 17.00
CA VAL A 121 -7.37 -37.85 16.83
C VAL A 121 -6.18 -38.50 17.52
N ASN A 122 -4.98 -37.91 17.42
CA ASN A 122 -3.74 -38.59 17.81
C ASN A 122 -3.14 -38.15 19.14
N CYS A 123 -3.46 -36.95 19.64
CA CYS A 123 -2.80 -36.39 20.82
C CYS A 123 -3.68 -36.32 22.07
N ILE A 124 -5.01 -36.33 21.94
CA ILE A 124 -5.93 -36.32 23.08
C ILE A 124 -6.14 -37.71 23.72
N PRO A 125 -6.31 -38.82 22.98
CA PRO A 125 -6.72 -40.08 23.58
C PRO A 125 -5.57 -40.90 24.18
N ASP A 126 -4.32 -40.67 23.81
CA ASP A 126 -3.17 -41.47 24.27
C ASP A 126 -2.12 -40.67 25.03
N SER A 127 -1.43 -41.35 25.95
CA SER A 127 -0.31 -40.89 26.80
C SER A 127 0.91 -40.28 26.05
N GLY A 128 0.81 -40.06 24.73
CA GLY A 128 1.76 -39.34 23.87
C GLY A 128 1.82 -37.82 24.11
N GLU A 129 1.12 -37.32 25.14
CA GLU A 129 1.06 -35.90 25.54
C GLU A 129 2.45 -35.24 25.61
N ARG A 130 3.49 -35.97 26.03
CA ARG A 130 4.87 -35.44 26.14
C ARG A 130 5.53 -35.12 24.80
N ILE A 131 5.15 -35.79 23.71
CA ILE A 131 5.78 -35.64 22.39
C ILE A 131 4.90 -34.79 21.47
N CYS A 132 3.58 -34.98 21.54
CA CYS A 132 2.61 -34.21 20.77
C CYS A 132 2.62 -32.71 21.10
N THR A 133 2.63 -32.38 22.40
CA THR A 133 2.52 -31.00 22.90
C THR A 133 3.59 -30.05 22.34
N PRO A 134 4.91 -30.35 22.41
CA PRO A 134 5.94 -29.42 21.94
C PRO A 134 5.99 -29.24 20.41
N VAL A 135 5.42 -30.17 19.63
CA VAL A 135 5.42 -30.08 18.16
C VAL A 135 4.12 -29.45 17.65
N PHE A 136 2.96 -29.90 18.15
CA PHE A 136 1.66 -29.44 17.68
C PHE A 136 1.26 -28.09 18.26
N ILE A 137 1.56 -27.79 19.53
CA ILE A 137 1.16 -26.49 20.12
C ILE A 137 1.78 -25.31 19.39
N PRO A 138 3.09 -25.28 19.08
CA PRO A 138 3.64 -24.14 18.36
C PRO A 138 3.01 -23.98 16.98
N VAL A 139 2.82 -25.08 16.25
CA VAL A 139 2.19 -25.07 14.93
C VAL A 139 0.74 -24.59 15.01
N LEU A 140 -0.01 -25.02 16.03
CA LEU A 140 -1.40 -24.62 16.24
C LEU A 140 -1.50 -23.16 16.71
N VAL A 141 -0.56 -22.67 17.51
CA VAL A 141 -0.46 -21.25 17.91
C VAL A 141 -0.09 -20.38 16.71
N VAL A 142 0.83 -20.83 15.86
CA VAL A 142 1.20 -20.18 14.59
C VAL A 142 -0.06 -20.05 13.72
N ALA A 143 -0.77 -21.16 13.53
CA ALA A 143 -1.94 -21.25 12.66
C ALA A 143 -3.14 -20.44 13.23
N ALA A 144 -3.38 -20.48 14.54
CA ALA A 144 -4.43 -19.71 15.21
C ALA A 144 -4.16 -18.20 15.15
N LYS A 145 -2.89 -17.77 15.21
CA LYS A 145 -2.52 -16.37 14.95
C LYS A 145 -2.77 -15.99 13.50
N GLY A 146 -2.41 -16.86 12.54
CA GLY A 146 -2.73 -16.69 11.12
C GLY A 146 -4.24 -16.46 10.91
N PHE A 147 -5.10 -17.15 11.65
CA PHE A 147 -6.55 -16.94 11.62
C PHE A 147 -6.98 -15.54 12.12
N ILE A 148 -6.39 -15.03 13.20
CA ILE A 148 -6.69 -13.66 13.68
C ILE A 148 -6.19 -12.62 12.66
N LEU A 149 -5.01 -12.84 12.10
CA LEU A 149 -4.41 -12.00 11.06
C LEU A 149 -5.23 -12.04 9.75
N TRP A 150 -5.86 -13.17 9.44
CA TRP A 150 -6.80 -13.28 8.33
C TRP A 150 -7.98 -12.33 8.49
N ILE A 151 -8.61 -12.27 9.67
CA ILE A 151 -9.73 -11.35 9.92
C ILE A 151 -9.28 -9.91 9.68
N VAL A 152 -8.11 -9.53 10.20
CA VAL A 152 -7.53 -8.20 10.02
C VAL A 152 -7.23 -7.91 8.54
N ASN A 153 -6.62 -8.87 7.82
CA ASN A 153 -6.30 -8.75 6.40
C ASN A 153 -7.56 -8.64 5.54
N VAL A 154 -8.62 -9.40 5.82
CA VAL A 154 -9.92 -9.29 5.14
C VAL A 154 -10.53 -7.91 5.35
N ILE A 155 -10.47 -7.38 6.58
CA ILE A 155 -10.92 -6.01 6.87
C ILE A 155 -10.12 -5.00 6.05
N PHE A 156 -8.80 -5.11 5.99
CA PHE A 156 -7.97 -4.22 5.17
C PHE A 156 -8.30 -4.32 3.68
N VAL A 157 -8.42 -5.54 3.15
CA VAL A 157 -8.80 -5.77 1.74
C VAL A 157 -10.15 -5.14 1.44
N TYR A 158 -11.13 -5.29 2.32
CA TYR A 158 -12.45 -4.66 2.17
C TYR A 158 -12.36 -3.13 2.17
N VAL A 159 -11.57 -2.55 3.09
CA VAL A 159 -11.33 -1.09 3.14
C VAL A 159 -10.64 -0.60 1.86
N PHE A 160 -9.61 -1.29 1.39
CA PHE A 160 -8.90 -0.95 0.15
C PHE A 160 -9.81 -1.09 -1.06
N TYR A 161 -10.62 -2.15 -1.14
CA TYR A 161 -11.60 -2.33 -2.21
C TYR A 161 -12.59 -1.16 -2.27
N ARG A 162 -13.11 -0.72 -1.12
CA ARG A 162 -14.00 0.45 -1.03
C ARG A 162 -13.32 1.72 -1.53
N ILE A 163 -12.05 1.93 -1.17
CA ILE A 163 -11.24 3.07 -1.64
C ILE A 163 -11.08 3.02 -3.17
N ILE A 164 -10.68 1.88 -3.72
CA ILE A 164 -10.48 1.69 -5.17
C ILE A 164 -11.79 1.93 -5.93
N ARG A 165 -12.91 1.38 -5.44
CA ARG A 165 -14.23 1.55 -6.05
C ARG A 165 -14.63 3.04 -6.09
N THR A 166 -14.37 3.77 -5.01
CA THR A 166 -14.66 5.22 -4.94
C THR A 166 -13.85 6.00 -5.99
N ILE A 167 -12.57 5.67 -6.15
CA ILE A 167 -11.69 6.29 -7.15
C ILE A 167 -12.13 5.97 -8.58
N GLN A 168 -12.59 4.74 -8.84
CA GLN A 168 -13.09 4.34 -10.16
C GLN A 168 -14.41 5.03 -10.52
N SER A 169 -15.37 5.07 -9.58
CA SER A 169 -16.65 5.76 -9.81
C SER A 169 -16.46 7.24 -10.12
N GLY A 170 -15.51 7.91 -9.46
CA GLY A 170 -15.17 9.31 -9.75
C GLY A 170 -14.61 9.53 -11.16
N LYS A 171 -13.81 8.59 -11.68
CA LYS A 171 -13.27 8.67 -13.05
C LYS A 171 -14.35 8.52 -14.12
N ASN A 172 -15.34 7.66 -13.89
CA ASN A 172 -16.42 7.44 -14.85
C ASN A 172 -17.32 8.67 -14.94
N LEU A 173 -17.60 9.35 -13.83
CA LEU A 173 -18.41 10.56 -13.80
C LEU A 173 -17.74 11.74 -14.53
N SER A 174 -16.42 11.91 -14.37
CA SER A 174 -15.66 12.94 -15.11
C SER A 174 -15.52 12.64 -16.61
N ARG A 175 -15.68 11.38 -17.04
CA ARG A 175 -15.58 11.00 -18.45
C ARG A 175 -16.92 11.10 -19.19
N SER A 176 -18.03 11.11 -18.45
CA SER A 176 -19.39 11.23 -18.99
C SER A 176 -19.96 12.64 -18.96
N LEU A 177 -19.31 13.60 -18.30
CA LEU A 177 -19.62 15.01 -18.54
C LEU A 177 -19.09 15.35 -19.93
N PRO A 178 -19.97 15.64 -20.91
CA PRO A 178 -19.52 16.25 -22.15
C PRO A 178 -18.71 17.47 -21.73
N SER A 179 -17.55 17.68 -22.37
CA SER A 179 -16.91 18.97 -22.32
C SER A 179 -17.92 19.95 -22.90
N ALA A 180 -18.82 20.47 -22.06
CA ALA A 180 -19.55 21.68 -22.29
C ALA A 180 -18.46 22.73 -22.26
N ASP A 181 -17.73 22.80 -23.37
CA ASP A 181 -16.96 23.96 -23.74
C ASP A 181 -17.97 25.09 -23.59
N PRO A 182 -17.84 25.96 -22.57
CA PRO A 182 -18.59 27.18 -22.64
C PRO A 182 -18.06 27.81 -23.92
N GLN A 183 -18.85 27.74 -24.99
CA GLN A 183 -18.70 28.65 -26.12
C GLN A 183 -18.92 30.03 -25.51
N ILE A 184 -17.87 30.56 -24.88
CA ILE A 184 -17.71 31.98 -24.63
C ILE A 184 -17.86 32.54 -26.04
N PRO A 185 -18.91 33.30 -26.33
CA PRO A 185 -19.04 33.95 -27.63
C PRO A 185 -17.78 34.79 -27.77
N ARG A 186 -16.83 34.34 -28.59
CA ARG A 186 -15.75 35.21 -29.01
C ARG A 186 -16.44 36.31 -29.78
N THR A 187 -16.52 37.47 -29.17
CA THR A 187 -16.81 38.71 -29.88
C THR A 187 -15.78 38.78 -30.99
N THR A 188 -16.17 38.42 -32.21
CA THR A 188 -15.42 38.73 -33.42
C THR A 188 -15.34 40.24 -33.46
N LEU A 189 -14.24 40.79 -32.94
CA LEU A 189 -13.82 42.14 -33.28
C LEU A 189 -13.76 42.17 -34.80
N GLN A 190 -14.72 42.86 -35.40
CA GLN A 190 -14.64 43.23 -36.81
C GLN A 190 -13.26 43.87 -37.03
N PRO A 191 -12.50 43.45 -38.04
CA PRO A 191 -11.31 44.18 -38.43
C PRO A 191 -11.77 45.59 -38.80
N SER A 192 -11.41 46.60 -38.00
CA SER A 192 -11.56 47.98 -38.44
C SER A 192 -10.63 48.14 -39.64
N THR A 193 -11.22 48.36 -40.81
CA THR A 193 -10.55 48.65 -42.06
C THR A 193 -9.82 49.98 -41.94
N ASN A 194 -8.66 49.99 -41.29
CA ASN A 194 -7.78 51.14 -41.23
C ASN A 194 -6.98 51.14 -42.52
N ASN A 195 -7.49 51.88 -43.51
CA ASN A 195 -6.74 52.35 -44.66
C ASN A 195 -5.55 53.19 -44.17
N TRP A 196 -4.42 52.55 -43.93
CA TRP A 196 -3.14 53.23 -43.81
C TRP A 196 -2.58 53.48 -45.22
N PRO A 197 -2.18 54.72 -45.56
CA PRO A 197 -1.62 55.01 -46.87
C PRO A 197 -0.24 54.37 -47.01
N ASN A 198 -0.03 53.77 -48.17
CA ASN A 198 1.26 53.28 -48.68
C ASN A 198 2.38 54.30 -48.41
N GLN A 199 3.33 53.91 -47.57
CA GLN A 199 4.66 54.51 -47.56
C GLN A 199 5.61 53.50 -48.18
N SER A 200 5.79 53.63 -49.49
CA SER A 200 6.96 53.15 -50.20
C SER A 200 8.18 53.87 -49.63
N ASN A 201 9.16 53.12 -49.14
CA ASN A 201 10.59 53.48 -49.10
C ASN A 201 11.34 52.16 -48.81
N GLU A 202 11.94 51.59 -49.84
CA GLU A 202 13.38 51.72 -50.11
C GLU A 202 14.23 50.84 -49.20
N SER A 203 14.70 49.74 -49.81
CA SER A 203 16.04 49.19 -49.69
C SER A 203 16.86 49.55 -48.45
N ASN A 204 17.16 48.54 -47.63
CA ASN A 204 18.56 48.32 -47.29
C ASN A 204 18.88 46.85 -47.00
N GLN A 205 19.81 46.35 -47.82
CA GLN A 205 20.60 45.15 -47.62
C GLN A 205 21.30 45.14 -46.25
N ASN A 206 21.52 43.94 -45.70
CA ASN A 206 22.79 43.41 -45.19
C ASN A 206 22.49 42.39 -44.06
N ASN A 207 22.47 41.09 -44.33
CA ASN A 207 23.63 40.21 -44.47
C ASN A 207 24.43 40.05 -43.16
N TRP A 208 24.01 39.12 -42.29
CA TRP A 208 24.90 38.49 -41.28
C TRP A 208 24.63 36.99 -41.24
N SER A 209 25.48 36.27 -41.98
CA SER A 209 25.74 34.84 -41.89
C SER A 209 26.44 34.48 -40.57
N ASN A 210 26.09 33.31 -40.03
CA ASN A 210 26.93 32.38 -39.27
C ASN A 210 27.98 32.96 -38.30
N GLN A 211 27.70 32.86 -37.01
CA GLN A 211 28.73 32.55 -36.01
C GLN A 211 28.14 31.64 -34.92
N SER A 212 28.49 30.36 -35.00
CA SER A 212 28.40 29.40 -33.93
C SER A 212 29.37 29.80 -32.81
N ALA A 213 28.84 30.27 -31.68
CA ALA A 213 29.61 30.47 -30.46
C ALA A 213 29.82 29.13 -29.74
N PRO A 214 31.03 28.83 -29.23
CA PRO A 214 31.21 27.74 -28.28
C PRO A 214 30.61 28.15 -26.93
N TYR A 215 29.68 27.34 -26.44
CA TYR A 215 29.12 27.49 -25.10
C TYR A 215 30.19 27.13 -24.07
N ASN A 216 30.90 28.15 -23.59
CA ASN A 216 31.67 28.10 -22.36
C ASN A 216 30.93 28.97 -21.35
N ASN A 217 30.41 28.39 -20.28
CA ASN A 217 29.99 29.16 -19.11
C ASN A 217 30.22 28.36 -17.84
N ASN A 218 31.40 28.61 -17.28
CA ASN A 218 31.66 28.51 -15.86
C ASN A 218 30.69 29.42 -15.09
N ASP A 219 30.19 28.86 -13.99
CA ASP A 219 29.93 29.50 -12.70
C ASP A 219 30.04 31.03 -12.64
N ASN A 220 28.91 31.68 -12.36
CA ASN A 220 28.92 32.88 -11.54
C ASN A 220 27.67 32.97 -10.67
N PHE A 221 27.93 32.83 -9.37
CA PHE A 221 27.28 33.46 -8.23
C PHE A 221 26.44 34.70 -8.56
N LEU A 222 25.16 34.66 -8.19
CA LEU A 222 24.34 35.79 -7.74
C LEU A 222 23.22 35.17 -6.87
N ASN A 223 23.43 35.01 -5.57
CA ASN A 223 23.06 35.98 -4.54
C ASN A 223 21.63 36.50 -4.69
N ASN A 224 20.64 35.69 -4.29
CA ASN A 224 19.27 36.12 -4.09
C ASN A 224 18.93 36.10 -2.60
N ASN A 225 19.20 37.23 -1.95
CA ASN A 225 18.59 37.62 -0.68
C ASN A 225 17.06 37.71 -0.86
N PRO A 226 16.24 36.97 -0.10
CA PRO A 226 14.82 37.27 0.00
C PRO A 226 14.63 38.53 0.85
N ARG A 227 14.11 39.60 0.24
CA ARG A 227 13.59 40.76 0.98
C ARG A 227 12.49 40.30 1.95
N PRO A 228 12.46 40.78 3.21
CA PRO A 228 11.29 40.61 4.06
C PRO A 228 10.15 41.49 3.52
N VAL A 229 9.03 40.86 3.18
CA VAL A 229 7.77 41.54 2.87
C VAL A 229 7.19 42.02 4.20
N SER A 230 7.21 43.34 4.41
CA SER A 230 6.46 44.00 5.48
C SER A 230 4.97 43.87 5.17
N TYR A 231 4.25 43.07 5.95
CA TYR A 231 2.80 43.09 5.98
C TYR A 231 2.36 44.16 6.97
N ASP A 232 2.11 45.36 6.45
CA ASP A 232 1.40 46.38 7.20
C ASP A 232 -0.05 45.94 7.43
N GLY A 233 -0.40 45.92 8.71
CA GLY A 233 -1.73 46.03 9.31
C GLY A 233 -2.96 45.84 8.42
N MET A 234 -3.50 44.63 8.43
CA MET A 234 -4.94 44.43 8.34
C MET A 234 -5.41 43.60 9.53
N SER A 235 -6.08 44.30 10.45
CA SER A 235 -6.79 43.72 11.58
C SER A 235 -7.76 42.64 11.11
N PRO A 236 -7.80 41.46 11.73
CA PRO A 236 -8.76 40.44 11.37
C PRO A 236 -10.18 40.87 11.78
N PRO A 237 -11.21 40.61 10.95
CA PRO A 237 -12.59 40.78 11.37
C PRO A 237 -12.92 39.73 12.44
N THR A 238 -13.39 40.21 13.59
CA THR A 238 -13.95 39.42 14.68
C THR A 238 -15.23 38.71 14.21
N GLY A 239 -15.07 37.49 13.71
CA GLY A 239 -16.18 36.57 13.44
C GLY A 239 -16.73 35.96 14.74
N PRO A 240 -18.04 35.67 14.82
CA PRO A 240 -18.67 35.17 16.03
C PRO A 240 -18.21 33.75 16.39
N THR A 241 -17.79 33.60 17.65
CA THR A 241 -17.41 32.35 18.29
C THR A 241 -18.59 31.39 18.33
N TYR A 242 -18.53 30.31 17.54
CA TYR A 242 -19.47 29.19 17.65
C TYR A 242 -19.04 28.29 18.82
N TYR A 243 -19.84 28.26 19.87
CA TYR A 243 -19.70 27.27 20.94
C TYR A 243 -20.27 25.92 20.45
N PRO A 244 -19.53 24.80 20.57
CA PRO A 244 -20.11 23.49 20.34
C PRO A 244 -21.06 23.13 21.48
N VAL A 245 -22.32 22.89 21.14
CA VAL A 245 -23.34 22.31 22.02
C VAL A 245 -22.90 20.90 22.44
N GLN A 246 -22.55 20.72 23.70
CA GLN A 246 -22.35 19.40 24.30
C GLN A 246 -23.70 18.68 24.38
N ARG A 247 -23.88 17.66 23.53
CA ARG A 247 -25.02 16.75 23.60
C ARG A 247 -24.75 15.75 24.74
N GLN A 248 -25.35 15.98 25.91
CA GLN A 248 -25.43 14.98 26.98
C GLN A 248 -26.11 13.72 26.44
N GLN A 249 -25.35 12.62 26.35
CA GLN A 249 -25.92 11.29 26.17
C GLN A 249 -26.28 10.73 27.55
N SER A 250 -27.58 10.73 27.85
CA SER A 250 -28.15 9.97 28.95
C SER A 250 -28.05 8.48 28.63
N PHE A 251 -27.24 7.76 29.40
CA PHE A 251 -27.27 6.30 29.43
C PHE A 251 -28.49 5.84 30.23
N ALA A 252 -29.43 5.18 29.54
CA ALA A 252 -30.46 4.37 30.18
C ALA A 252 -29.83 3.05 30.64
N LYS A 253 -29.98 2.73 31.93
CA LYS A 253 -29.72 1.41 32.51
C LYS A 253 -30.80 0.44 32.04
N TYR A 254 -30.39 -0.74 31.57
CA TYR A 254 -31.10 -2.00 31.70
C TYR A 254 -30.09 -3.08 32.07
#